data_AF-A0A956CA68-F1
#
_entry.id   AF-A0A956CA68-F1
#
_cell.length_a   1.000
_cell.length_b   1.000
_cell.length_c   1.000
_cell.angle_alpha   90.00
_cell.angle_beta   90.00
_cell.angle_gamma   90.00
#
_symmetry.space_group_name_H-M   'P 1'
#
loop_
_entity.id
_entity.type
_entity.pdbx_description
1 polymer ?
#
loop_
_entity_poly.entity_id
_entity_poly.type
_entity_poly.pdbx_seq_one_letter_code
_entity_poly.pdbx_strand_id
1 'polypeptide(L)'
;MAHRKSQKKTTKRAEAAKPEEPEPWFIEFFRRHEDDDADQSVPGKTFLEGCPDKVRQTMLAVLKAVAEAPPPSFSGGGYWEAMHDEMKGYYEIRVNGPKREHFRLFCLLERGGVDVGLKGPSIVIITGMSKKFRTTFRNRDYEAVRELADEYKKRTPRSVLS
;
A
#
# COMPACT_ATOMS: atom_id res chain seq x y z
N MET A 1 -47.02 -54.76 -16.53
CA MET A 1 -47.39 -53.68 -15.59
C MET A 1 -46.14 -53.19 -14.90
N ALA A 2 -45.92 -51.87 -14.92
CA ALA A 2 -44.86 -51.18 -14.21
C ALA A 2 -44.98 -51.35 -12.69
N HIS A 3 -43.88 -51.21 -11.94
CA HIS A 3 -43.75 -50.23 -10.86
C HIS A 3 -42.30 -50.08 -10.40
N ARG A 4 -41.78 -48.86 -10.58
CA ARG A 4 -40.57 -48.29 -9.94
C ARG A 4 -40.64 -48.42 -8.42
N LYS A 5 -39.46 -48.44 -7.78
CA LYS A 5 -39.10 -47.48 -6.72
C LYS A 5 -37.58 -47.45 -6.51
N SER A 6 -36.94 -46.47 -7.13
CA SER A 6 -35.60 -46.01 -6.75
C SER A 6 -35.78 -45.06 -5.56
N GLN A 7 -35.23 -45.42 -4.39
CA GLN A 7 -35.24 -44.56 -3.21
C GLN A 7 -34.00 -43.66 -3.20
N LYS A 8 -34.31 -42.36 -3.13
CA LYS A 8 -33.43 -41.20 -3.11
C LYS A 8 -32.36 -41.30 -2.00
N LYS A 9 -31.09 -41.15 -2.39
CA LYS A 9 -30.02 -40.74 -1.48
C LYS A 9 -29.88 -39.22 -1.60
N THR A 10 -30.56 -38.48 -0.74
CA THR A 10 -30.37 -37.03 -0.59
C THR A 10 -29.04 -36.77 0.10
N THR A 11 -28.00 -36.53 -0.69
CA THR A 11 -26.77 -35.89 -0.22
C THR A 11 -27.08 -34.45 0.18
N LYS A 12 -27.04 -34.18 1.48
CA LYS A 12 -27.04 -32.84 2.06
C LYS A 12 -25.80 -32.11 1.50
N ARG A 13 -25.99 -31.16 0.58
CA ARG A 13 -24.90 -30.28 0.14
C ARG A 13 -24.42 -29.53 1.38
N ALA A 14 -23.14 -29.67 1.70
CA ALA A 14 -22.48 -28.76 2.61
C ALA A 14 -22.62 -27.36 2.02
N GLU A 15 -23.26 -26.47 2.79
CA GLU A 15 -23.30 -25.04 2.50
C GLU A 15 -21.86 -24.56 2.55
N ALA A 16 -21.31 -24.18 1.40
CA ALA A 16 -19.95 -23.66 1.33
C ALA A 16 -19.88 -22.46 2.27
N ALA A 17 -18.95 -22.51 3.23
CA ALA A 17 -18.67 -21.37 4.10
C ALA A 17 -18.47 -20.14 3.21
N LYS A 18 -19.20 -19.07 3.53
CA LYS A 18 -19.03 -17.76 2.90
C LYS A 18 -17.52 -17.42 3.02
N PRO A 19 -16.84 -16.97 1.94
CA PRO A 19 -15.46 -16.53 2.06
C PRO A 19 -15.39 -15.51 3.20
N GLU A 20 -14.50 -15.72 4.17
CA GLU A 20 -14.21 -14.68 5.16
C GLU A 20 -13.81 -13.43 4.38
N GLU A 21 -14.46 -12.31 4.70
CA GLU A 21 -14.09 -11.03 4.10
C GLU A 21 -12.62 -10.78 4.46
N PRO A 22 -11.75 -10.43 3.49
CA PRO A 22 -10.35 -10.24 3.77
C PRO A 22 -10.19 -9.11 4.80
N GLU A 23 -9.49 -9.40 5.90
CA GLU A 23 -9.13 -8.40 6.90
C GLU A 23 -8.43 -7.20 6.21
N PRO A 24 -8.84 -5.95 6.51
CA PRO A 24 -8.20 -4.77 5.95
C PRO A 24 -6.70 -4.76 6.24
N TRP A 25 -5.92 -4.31 5.27
CA TRP A 25 -4.48 -4.11 5.49
C TRP A 25 -4.23 -2.92 6.41
N PHE A 26 -3.16 -2.99 7.19
CA PHE A 26 -2.69 -1.85 7.99
C PHE A 26 -2.07 -0.79 7.09
N ILE A 27 -2.10 0.46 7.55
CA ILE A 27 -1.41 1.59 6.92
C ILE A 27 -0.30 2.00 7.88
N GLU A 28 0.95 1.85 7.46
CA GLU A 28 2.13 2.05 8.30
C GLU A 28 3.05 3.09 7.65
N PHE A 29 3.62 3.99 8.43
CA PHE A 29 4.64 4.92 7.97
C PHE A 29 6.03 4.37 8.28
N PHE A 30 6.91 4.30 7.27
CA PHE A 30 8.31 4.01 7.53
C PHE A 30 8.91 5.08 8.43
N ARG A 31 9.53 4.63 9.53
CA ARG A 31 10.33 5.45 10.43
C ARG A 31 11.79 5.05 10.30
N ARG A 32 12.65 6.00 9.99
CA ARG A 32 14.09 5.76 9.91
C ARG A 32 14.64 5.25 11.24
N HIS A 33 15.60 4.34 11.15
CA HIS A 33 16.18 3.73 12.36
C HIS A 33 17.21 4.67 12.98
N GLU A 34 17.38 4.64 14.31
CA GLU A 34 18.31 5.54 15.01
C GLU A 34 19.77 5.43 14.51
N ASP A 35 20.23 4.23 14.16
CA ASP A 35 21.56 4.04 13.53
C ASP A 35 21.73 4.73 12.16
N ASP A 36 20.63 5.01 11.46
CA ASP A 36 20.62 5.58 10.10
C ASP A 36 20.20 7.05 10.07
N ASP A 37 19.48 7.48 11.10
CA ASP A 37 18.97 8.82 11.32
C ASP A 37 18.67 9.04 12.80
N ALA A 38 19.48 9.86 13.47
CA ALA A 38 19.33 10.16 14.89
C ALA A 38 17.98 10.82 15.23
N ASP A 39 17.38 11.53 14.26
CA ASP A 39 16.07 12.16 14.44
C ASP A 39 14.91 11.18 14.20
N GLN A 40 15.22 9.95 13.77
CA GLN A 40 14.26 8.91 13.43
C GLN A 40 13.11 9.44 12.56
N SER A 41 13.45 10.18 11.51
CA SER A 41 12.46 10.86 10.68
C SER A 41 11.44 9.89 10.09
N VAL A 42 10.25 10.41 9.77
CA VAL A 42 9.14 9.65 9.19
C VAL A 42 8.76 10.28 7.85
N PRO A 43 9.55 10.08 6.78
CA PRO A 43 9.49 10.92 5.57
C PRO A 43 8.11 10.94 4.92
N GLY A 44 7.44 9.79 4.85
CA GLY A 44 6.08 9.68 4.33
C GLY A 44 5.05 10.51 5.09
N LYS A 45 5.14 10.53 6.43
CA LYS A 45 4.24 11.29 7.31
C LYS A 45 4.50 12.79 7.17
N THR A 46 5.77 13.19 7.27
CA THR A 46 6.17 14.60 7.10
C THR A 46 5.74 15.14 5.74
N PHE A 47 5.91 14.36 4.66
CA PHE A 47 5.44 14.76 3.33
C PHE A 47 3.92 14.94 3.29
N LEU A 48 3.16 13.97 3.81
CA LEU A 48 1.70 14.04 3.83
C LEU A 48 1.20 15.24 4.64
N GLU A 49 1.80 15.51 5.79
CA GLU A 49 1.48 16.65 6.63
C GLU A 49 1.77 17.99 5.95
N GLY A 50 2.85 18.05 5.15
CA GLY A 50 3.23 19.22 4.34
C GLY A 50 2.43 19.41 3.06
N CYS A 51 1.60 18.44 2.65
CA CYS A 51 0.77 18.56 1.45
C CYS A 51 -0.39 19.56 1.64
N PRO A 52 -0.83 20.23 0.55
CA PRO A 52 -2.08 20.99 0.57
C PRO A 52 -3.27 20.11 1.01
N ASP A 53 -4.23 20.68 1.75
CA ASP A 53 -5.31 19.91 2.40
C ASP A 53 -6.03 18.94 1.47
N LYS A 54 -6.44 19.40 0.29
CA LYS A 54 -7.13 18.54 -0.69
C LYS A 54 -6.24 17.41 -1.20
N VAL A 55 -4.95 17.65 -1.37
CA VAL A 55 -3.97 16.63 -1.78
C VAL A 55 -3.83 15.58 -0.69
N ARG A 56 -3.61 16.02 0.56
CA ARG A 56 -3.49 15.16 1.74
C ARG A 56 -4.73 14.29 1.93
N GLN A 57 -5.91 14.90 1.93
CA GLN A 57 -7.19 14.19 2.07
C GLN A 57 -7.41 13.15 0.97
N THR A 58 -7.05 13.47 -0.27
CA THR A 58 -7.17 12.54 -1.40
C THR A 58 -6.20 11.36 -1.25
N MET A 59 -4.94 11.60 -0.85
CA MET A 59 -3.99 10.52 -0.60
C MET A 59 -4.44 9.60 0.53
N LEU A 60 -4.93 10.16 1.63
CA LEU A 60 -5.47 9.37 2.76
C LEU A 60 -6.69 8.54 2.34
N ALA A 61 -7.59 9.11 1.54
CA ALA A 61 -8.75 8.38 1.02
C ALA A 61 -8.32 7.21 0.11
N VAL A 62 -7.30 7.40 -0.72
CA VAL A 62 -6.75 6.33 -1.57
C VAL A 62 -6.08 5.26 -0.71
N LEU A 63 -5.24 5.63 0.28
CA LEU A 63 -4.63 4.66 1.20
C LEU A 63 -5.69 3.81 1.91
N LYS A 64 -6.76 4.44 2.40
CA LYS A 64 -7.88 3.74 3.03
C LYS A 64 -8.58 2.78 2.07
N ALA A 65 -8.88 3.22 0.85
CA ALA A 65 -9.52 2.37 -0.16
C ALA A 65 -8.64 1.17 -0.57
N VAL A 66 -7.32 1.36 -0.67
CA VAL A 66 -6.37 0.28 -0.93
C VAL A 66 -6.30 -0.67 0.27
N ALA A 67 -6.34 -0.16 1.50
CA ALA A 67 -6.32 -0.97 2.71
C ALA A 67 -7.57 -1.85 2.84
N GLU A 68 -8.75 -1.31 2.49
CA GLU A 68 -10.03 -2.01 2.51
C GLU A 68 -10.17 -3.02 1.35
N ALA A 69 -9.47 -2.81 0.22
CA ALA A 69 -9.53 -3.68 -0.95
C ALA A 69 -8.13 -3.94 -1.54
N PRO A 70 -7.22 -4.61 -0.81
CA PRO A 70 -5.81 -4.69 -1.17
C PRO A 70 -5.58 -5.35 -2.55
N PRO A 71 -4.51 -4.98 -3.28
CA PRO A 71 -4.20 -5.56 -4.58
C PRO A 71 -4.10 -7.10 -4.54
N PRO A 72 -4.76 -7.79 -5.50
CA PRO A 72 -5.12 -7.29 -6.84
C PRO A 72 -6.51 -6.64 -6.99
N SER A 73 -7.33 -6.55 -5.93
CA SER A 73 -8.74 -6.15 -6.04
C SER A 73 -8.95 -4.66 -6.35
N PHE A 74 -7.99 -3.79 -6.01
CA PHE A 74 -8.06 -2.36 -6.31
C PHE A 74 -7.44 -2.01 -7.66
N SER A 75 -8.26 -1.50 -8.59
CA SER A 75 -7.83 -1.06 -9.93
C SER A 75 -7.33 0.39 -9.98
N GLY A 76 -7.29 1.10 -8.85
CA GLY A 76 -6.54 2.33 -8.69
C GLY A 76 -7.12 3.61 -9.27
N GLY A 77 -8.04 3.55 -10.24
CA GLY A 77 -8.73 4.72 -10.81
C GLY A 77 -7.80 5.83 -11.33
N GLY A 78 -6.54 5.48 -11.67
CA GLY A 78 -5.47 6.43 -12.01
C GLY A 78 -4.79 7.12 -10.82
N TYR A 79 -5.30 6.93 -9.60
CA TYR A 79 -4.68 7.40 -8.36
C TYR A 79 -3.64 6.42 -7.82
N TRP A 80 -3.84 5.11 -7.93
CA TRP A 80 -2.90 4.09 -7.41
C TRP A 80 -2.32 3.27 -8.55
N GLU A 81 -1.00 3.16 -8.59
CA GLU A 81 -0.28 2.59 -9.73
C GLU A 81 0.86 1.70 -9.25
N ALA A 82 0.96 0.51 -9.84
CA ALA A 82 2.14 -0.33 -9.68
C ALA A 82 3.28 0.24 -10.53
N MET A 83 4.44 0.42 -9.93
CA MET A 83 5.61 0.92 -10.64
C MET A 83 6.33 -0.23 -11.37
N HIS A 84 7.09 0.14 -12.39
CA HIS A 84 7.80 -0.77 -13.29
C HIS A 84 9.32 -0.51 -13.26
N ASP A 85 10.07 -1.30 -14.02
CA ASP A 85 11.53 -1.20 -14.18
C ASP A 85 12.27 -1.25 -12.82
N GLU A 86 13.19 -0.32 -12.56
CA GLU A 86 13.96 -0.25 -11.31
C GLU A 86 13.08 -0.03 -10.06
N MET A 87 11.85 0.44 -10.25
CA MET A 87 10.86 0.64 -9.20
C MET A 87 9.87 -0.53 -9.13
N LYS A 88 10.16 -1.67 -9.74
CA LYS A 88 9.30 -2.88 -9.64
C LYS A 88 9.11 -3.28 -8.18
N GLY A 89 7.86 -3.51 -7.79
CA GLY A 89 7.47 -3.85 -6.41
C GLY A 89 7.18 -2.63 -5.53
N TYR A 90 7.40 -1.42 -6.06
CA TYR A 90 6.91 -0.17 -5.48
C TYR A 90 5.55 0.17 -6.07
N TYR A 91 4.78 0.93 -5.31
CA TYR A 91 3.50 1.47 -5.72
C TYR A 91 3.52 2.97 -5.48
N GLU A 92 2.72 3.71 -6.23
CA GLU A 92 2.57 5.15 -6.00
C GLU A 92 1.11 5.59 -5.99
N ILE A 93 0.82 6.53 -5.09
CA ILE A 93 -0.39 7.35 -5.16
C ILE A 93 -0.08 8.62 -5.95
N ARG A 94 -0.87 8.92 -6.97
CA ARG A 94 -0.75 10.08 -7.86
C ARG A 94 -1.87 11.07 -7.59
N VAL A 95 -1.54 12.27 -7.11
CA VAL A 95 -2.54 13.34 -6.91
C VAL A 95 -2.09 14.62 -7.61
N ASN A 96 -3.03 15.29 -8.27
CA ASN A 96 -2.82 16.64 -8.80
C ASN A 96 -3.15 17.66 -7.72
N GLY A 97 -2.26 18.62 -7.51
CA GLY A 97 -2.42 19.67 -6.53
C GLY A 97 -2.57 21.06 -7.16
N PRO A 98 -2.64 22.10 -6.31
CA PRO A 98 -2.73 23.48 -6.75
C PRO A 98 -1.50 23.89 -7.57
N LYS A 99 -1.60 25.01 -8.31
CA LYS A 99 -0.49 25.60 -9.08
C LYS A 99 0.14 24.65 -10.12
N ARG A 100 -0.63 23.68 -10.61
CA ARG A 100 -0.19 22.67 -11.58
C ARG A 100 1.02 21.89 -11.06
N GLU A 101 0.88 21.35 -9.87
CA GLU A 101 1.88 20.50 -9.24
C GLU A 101 1.35 19.07 -9.12
N HIS A 102 2.23 18.10 -9.33
CA HIS A 102 1.95 16.68 -9.21
C HIS A 102 2.60 16.15 -7.96
N PHE A 103 1.81 15.50 -7.11
CA PHE A 103 2.27 14.87 -5.88
C PHE A 103 2.27 13.36 -6.07
N ARG A 104 3.31 12.72 -5.55
CA ARG A 104 3.47 11.27 -5.51
C ARG A 104 3.74 10.81 -4.09
N LEU A 105 3.07 9.77 -3.66
CA LEU A 105 3.36 9.08 -2.40
C LEU A 105 3.81 7.66 -2.74
N PHE A 106 5.01 7.28 -2.35
CA PHE A 106 5.62 5.99 -2.67
C PHE A 106 5.40 5.00 -1.53
N CYS A 107 4.92 3.82 -1.89
CA CYS A 107 4.53 2.79 -0.95
C CYS A 107 5.13 1.43 -1.33
N LEU A 108 5.26 0.56 -0.34
CA LEU A 108 5.46 -0.88 -0.49
C LEU A 108 4.22 -1.64 0.00
N LEU A 109 4.05 -2.85 -0.52
CA LEU A 109 3.06 -3.81 -0.02
C LEU A 109 3.78 -4.92 0.75
N GLU A 110 3.64 -4.93 2.07
CA GLU A 110 4.22 -5.95 2.95
C GLU A 110 3.15 -7.00 3.26
N ARG A 111 3.12 -8.08 2.47
CA ARG A 111 2.08 -9.12 2.60
C ARG A 111 2.27 -9.98 3.85
N GLY A 112 3.51 -10.33 4.18
CA GLY A 112 3.88 -11.15 5.34
C GLY A 112 4.23 -10.29 6.55
N GLY A 113 3.45 -9.25 6.85
CA GLY A 113 3.82 -8.27 7.87
C GLY A 113 4.15 -8.87 9.23
N VAL A 114 3.43 -9.91 9.65
CA VAL A 114 3.69 -10.65 10.90
C VAL A 114 5.11 -11.20 10.95
N ASP A 115 5.61 -11.75 9.84
CA ASP A 115 6.94 -12.37 9.75
C ASP A 115 8.08 -11.35 9.94
N VAL A 116 7.78 -10.07 9.71
CA VAL A 116 8.73 -8.96 9.84
C VAL A 116 8.41 -8.03 11.02
N GLY A 117 7.52 -8.45 11.93
CA GLY A 117 7.21 -7.74 13.18
C GLY A 117 6.13 -6.65 13.07
N LEU A 118 5.33 -6.65 12.00
CA LEU A 118 4.12 -5.84 11.88
C LEU A 118 2.89 -6.60 12.41
N LYS A 119 1.77 -5.89 12.59
CA LYS A 119 0.50 -6.49 13.07
C LYS A 119 -0.18 -7.39 12.05
N GLY A 120 0.15 -7.24 10.77
CA GLY A 120 -0.47 -7.97 9.66
C GLY A 120 -0.02 -7.43 8.31
N PRO A 121 -0.64 -7.88 7.21
CA PRO A 121 -0.40 -7.31 5.89
C PRO A 121 -0.56 -5.79 5.91
N SER A 122 0.40 -5.06 5.33
CA SER A 122 0.51 -3.61 5.49
C SER A 122 0.84 -2.90 4.18
N ILE A 123 0.24 -1.72 3.99
CA ILE A 123 0.70 -0.70 3.06
C ILE A 123 1.73 0.14 3.82
N VAL A 124 2.98 0.11 3.38
CA VAL A 124 4.05 0.87 4.04
C VAL A 124 4.36 2.11 3.22
N ILE A 125 4.09 3.30 3.75
CA ILE A 125 4.45 4.57 3.14
C ILE A 125 5.94 4.83 3.38
N ILE A 126 6.71 4.91 2.30
CA ILE A 126 8.17 5.15 2.35
C ILE A 126 8.46 6.65 2.40
N THR A 127 7.97 7.39 1.41
CA THR A 127 8.19 8.83 1.29
C THR A 127 7.21 9.43 0.27
N GLY A 128 7.26 10.74 0.07
CA GLY A 128 6.57 11.39 -1.04
C GLY A 128 7.41 12.48 -1.70
N MET A 129 7.02 12.82 -2.93
CA MET A 129 7.69 13.84 -3.73
C MET A 129 6.66 14.66 -4.51
N SER A 130 7.02 15.89 -4.86
CA SER A 130 6.22 16.72 -5.76
C SER A 130 7.05 17.23 -6.94
N LYS A 131 6.38 17.52 -8.05
CA LYS A 131 7.01 18.10 -9.24
C LYS A 131 6.07 19.02 -9.98
N LYS A 132 6.62 20.05 -10.63
CA LYS A 132 5.84 20.94 -11.50
C LYS A 132 5.28 20.17 -12.70
N PHE A 133 4.12 20.61 -13.19
CA PHE A 133 3.53 20.07 -14.40
C PHE A 133 4.50 20.11 -15.59
N ARG A 134 4.48 19.07 -16.43
CA ARG A 134 5.41 18.86 -17.57
C ARG A 134 6.90 18.72 -17.17
N THR A 135 7.19 18.37 -15.93
CA THR A 135 8.53 17.95 -15.51
C THR A 135 8.55 16.46 -15.13
N THR A 136 9.73 15.87 -15.09
CA THR A 136 9.97 14.49 -14.66
C THR A 136 10.83 14.48 -13.41
N PHE A 137 10.64 13.47 -12.57
CA PHE A 137 11.64 13.15 -11.55
C PHE A 137 12.90 12.64 -12.27
N ARG A 138 14.05 12.91 -11.67
CA ARG A 138 15.35 12.41 -12.12
C ARG A 138 15.58 11.02 -11.54
N ASN A 139 16.48 10.25 -12.14
CA ASN A 139 16.81 8.90 -11.65
C ASN A 139 17.28 8.92 -10.18
N ARG A 140 18.07 9.93 -9.79
CA ARG A 140 18.50 10.13 -8.39
C ARG A 140 17.34 10.31 -7.40
N ASP A 141 16.20 10.84 -7.86
CA ASP A 141 15.04 11.06 -7.00
C ASP A 141 14.40 9.69 -6.69
N TYR A 142 14.36 8.79 -7.67
CA TYR A 142 13.92 7.39 -7.48
C TYR A 142 14.95 6.55 -6.71
N GLU A 143 16.24 6.81 -6.89
CA GLU A 143 17.30 6.20 -6.10
C GLU A 143 17.13 6.50 -4.60
N ALA A 144 16.87 7.76 -4.23
CA ALA A 144 16.58 8.12 -2.84
C ALA A 144 15.34 7.40 -2.26
N VAL A 145 14.30 7.17 -3.07
CA VAL A 145 13.14 6.35 -2.64
C VAL A 145 13.56 4.91 -2.38
N ARG A 146 14.43 4.35 -3.23
CA ARG A 146 14.93 2.98 -3.08
C ARG A 146 15.81 2.83 -1.85
N GLU A 147 16.71 3.77 -1.59
CA GLU A 147 17.55 3.79 -0.39
C GLU A 147 16.72 3.75 0.90
N LEU A 148 15.67 4.57 1.00
CA LEU A 148 14.76 4.54 2.15
C LEU A 148 14.02 3.20 2.27
N ALA A 149 13.59 2.63 1.15
CA ALA A 149 12.94 1.33 1.14
C ALA A 149 13.89 0.18 1.49
N ASP A 150 15.16 0.26 1.11
CA ASP A 150 16.19 -0.71 1.49
C ASP A 150 16.53 -0.58 2.98
N GLU A 151 16.54 0.64 3.51
CA GLU A 151 16.62 0.88 4.96
C GLU A 151 15.42 0.27 5.71
N TYR A 152 14.21 0.43 5.18
CA TYR A 152 13.03 -0.27 5.72
C TYR A 152 13.20 -1.80 5.68
N LYS A 153 13.67 -2.34 4.55
CA LYS A 153 13.79 -3.79 4.31
C LYS A 153 14.91 -4.48 5.09
N LYS A 154 15.95 -3.76 5.54
CA LYS A 154 17.08 -4.36 6.27
C LYS A 154 16.79 -4.65 7.75
N ARG A 155 15.67 -4.18 8.28
CA ARG A 155 15.33 -4.27 9.72
C ARG A 155 14.26 -5.32 10.00
N THR A 156 14.45 -6.09 11.07
CA THR A 156 13.45 -6.98 11.67
C THR A 156 13.55 -6.87 13.19
N PRO A 157 12.53 -6.33 13.89
CA PRO A 157 11.25 -5.87 13.37
C PRO A 157 11.39 -4.66 12.42
N ARG A 158 10.42 -4.47 11.52
CA ARG A 158 10.33 -3.25 10.69
C ARG A 158 10.19 -2.03 11.59
N SER A 159 10.91 -0.95 11.26
CA SER A 159 10.77 0.32 11.95
C SER A 159 9.64 1.13 11.30
N VAL A 160 8.48 1.17 11.97
CA VAL A 160 7.29 1.85 11.47
C VAL A 160 6.60 2.67 12.57
N LEU A 161 5.70 3.55 12.13
CA LEU A 161 4.74 4.28 12.94
C LEU A 161 3.35 4.05 12.34
N SER A 162 2.40 3.55 13.14
CA SER A 162 0.99 3.38 12.74
C SER A 162 0.17 4.65 12.90
#